data_AF-A0A925P3G8-F1
#
_entry.id   AF-A0A925P3G8-F1
#
_cell.length_a   1.000
_cell.length_b   1.000
_cell.length_c   1.000
_cell.angle_alpha   90.00
_cell.angle_beta   90.00
_cell.angle_gamma   90.00
#
_symmetry.space_group_name_H-M   'P 1'
#
loop_
_entity.id
_entity.type
_entity.pdbx_description
1 polymer ?
#
loop_
_entity_poly.entity_id
_entity_poly.type
_entity_poly.pdbx_seq_one_letter_code
_entity_poly.pdbx_strand_id
1 'polypeptide(L)'
;ALGSGPLAIGTAATAGNGARLRMAGFSQSVSALSSGATANARVIENFGAANSTLTVSQSSDTTYAGFLRDRSTASATATGNLGLVKDGAGTLTLSNVSNQYTGATVINGGVLEVSQLTNGGIVKTINSTAASGTLTMVDTTGVTPGMTLVAANLPTGFSVSTVDSGTALTINTTAGILTGSSTAHFGIASSLGLSTSVASNLVFGGGTLRYTGATNASTDRNFTVNSGQSAKWDVSNAAATLALAGGAASSTGGFQKLGAGSLVLAGAQAYTGTTNVTAGVLALGAADRIADSSTLVLGGGTFDVNGFSDTLGGLDLDANGFIDLDNVSSIAGSISFAASSGLDWSAFSLSITGTSISSNAIRFGTDSLGLSGGQLAAITVNGVGGWALDGSGYLTAAIPEPSSFAALAGLAALAGVGLRRRRRA
;
A
#
# COMPACT_ATOMS: atom_id res chain seq x y z
N ALA A 1 -6.54 6.87 -33.70
CA ALA A 1 -5.57 6.33 -32.72
C ALA A 1 -4.25 7.04 -32.94
N LEU A 2 -3.60 7.49 -31.89
CA LEU A 2 -2.15 7.70 -31.94
C LEU A 2 -1.55 6.34 -32.29
N GLY A 3 -0.61 6.27 -33.23
CA GLY A 3 0.11 5.02 -33.47
C GLY A 3 0.80 4.53 -32.20
N SER A 4 1.33 3.30 -32.20
CA SER A 4 2.04 2.71 -31.05
C SER A 4 3.40 3.36 -30.73
N GLY A 5 3.66 4.57 -31.23
CA GLY A 5 4.90 5.30 -31.03
C GLY A 5 4.97 6.01 -29.67
N PRO A 6 6.14 6.58 -29.34
CA PRO A 6 6.30 7.36 -28.13
C PRO A 6 5.45 8.63 -28.19
N LEU A 7 4.75 8.94 -27.12
CA LEU A 7 4.04 10.20 -26.94
C LEU A 7 4.91 11.16 -26.13
N ALA A 8 5.57 12.08 -26.84
CA ALA A 8 6.18 13.25 -26.26
C ALA A 8 5.29 14.46 -26.53
N ILE A 9 4.69 15.04 -25.48
CA ILE A 9 3.90 16.26 -25.67
C ILE A 9 4.87 17.46 -25.69
N GLY A 10 5.15 17.97 -26.90
CA GLY A 10 6.06 19.09 -27.17
C GLY A 10 5.50 20.46 -26.74
N THR A 11 6.31 21.53 -26.85
CA THR A 11 5.86 22.92 -26.60
C THR A 11 4.84 23.34 -27.65
N ALA A 12 3.65 23.77 -27.22
CA ALA A 12 2.74 24.46 -28.13
C ALA A 12 3.35 25.83 -28.49
N ALA A 13 3.44 26.13 -29.78
CA ALA A 13 3.92 27.42 -30.29
C ALA A 13 2.90 28.57 -30.10
N THR A 14 1.83 28.36 -29.33
CA THR A 14 0.75 29.34 -29.15
C THR A 14 0.68 29.78 -27.69
N ALA A 15 0.84 31.08 -27.48
CA ALA A 15 0.77 31.73 -26.18
C ALA A 15 -0.49 31.31 -25.39
N GLY A 16 -0.29 30.79 -24.18
CA GLY A 16 -1.35 30.65 -23.18
C GLY A 16 -2.11 29.31 -23.12
N ASN A 17 -2.03 28.45 -24.13
CA ASN A 17 -2.63 27.11 -24.08
C ASN A 17 -1.55 26.06 -24.32
N GLY A 18 -1.02 25.48 -23.23
CA GLY A 18 -0.06 24.38 -23.30
C GLY A 18 -0.54 23.24 -24.21
N ALA A 19 0.38 22.44 -24.77
CA ALA A 19 0.04 21.37 -25.69
C ALA A 19 -0.88 20.31 -25.03
N ARG A 20 -1.94 19.89 -25.74
CA ARG A 20 -2.98 19.01 -25.22
C ARG A 20 -3.18 17.80 -26.11
N LEU A 21 -3.25 16.62 -25.50
CA LEU A 21 -3.88 15.45 -26.09
C LEU A 21 -5.31 15.34 -25.55
N ARG A 22 -6.26 15.21 -26.47
CA ARG A 22 -7.69 15.12 -26.19
C ARG A 22 -8.22 13.77 -26.67
N MET A 23 -8.56 12.89 -25.74
CA MET A 23 -8.90 11.50 -26.04
C MET A 23 -10.37 11.26 -26.42
N ALA A 24 -11.29 12.17 -26.08
CA ALA A 24 -12.69 12.16 -26.55
C ALA A 24 -13.49 10.85 -26.31
N GLY A 25 -13.13 10.06 -25.30
CA GLY A 25 -13.70 8.73 -25.07
C GLY A 25 -13.03 7.58 -25.84
N PHE A 26 -11.95 7.88 -26.57
CA PHE A 26 -11.15 6.89 -27.28
C PHE A 26 -9.87 6.56 -26.51
N SER A 27 -9.77 5.34 -25.98
CA SER A 27 -8.54 4.83 -25.37
C SER A 27 -7.36 4.87 -26.35
N GLN A 28 -6.17 5.15 -25.83
CA GLN A 28 -4.92 5.24 -26.59
C GLN A 28 -3.85 4.38 -25.94
N SER A 29 -2.97 3.80 -26.76
CA SER A 29 -1.78 3.08 -26.29
C SER A 29 -0.54 3.72 -26.89
N VAL A 30 0.48 3.96 -26.06
CA VAL A 30 1.74 4.61 -26.46
C VAL A 30 2.92 3.80 -25.94
N SER A 31 4.02 3.75 -26.69
CA SER A 31 5.22 3.01 -26.27
C SER A 31 6.10 3.76 -25.28
N ALA A 32 5.83 5.04 -25.04
CA ALA A 32 6.42 5.82 -23.97
C ALA A 32 5.57 7.08 -23.71
N LEU A 33 5.60 7.59 -22.49
CA LEU A 33 5.01 8.87 -22.13
C LEU A 33 6.07 9.74 -21.45
N SER A 34 6.37 10.89 -22.04
CA SER A 34 7.29 11.86 -21.45
C SER A 34 6.84 13.30 -21.67
N SER A 35 7.28 14.18 -20.80
CA SER A 35 7.21 15.63 -21.01
C SER A 35 8.60 16.21 -20.83
N GLY A 36 9.11 16.94 -21.82
CA GLY A 36 10.46 17.54 -21.83
C GLY A 36 10.67 18.70 -20.85
N ALA A 37 10.21 18.55 -19.59
CA ALA A 37 10.37 19.44 -18.45
C ALA A 37 9.70 20.83 -18.53
N THR A 38 8.40 20.90 -18.23
CA THR A 38 7.77 21.96 -17.43
C THR A 38 6.44 21.42 -16.89
N ALA A 39 6.21 21.53 -15.58
CA ALA A 39 4.94 21.12 -14.99
C ALA A 39 3.77 21.92 -15.60
N ASN A 40 2.59 21.32 -15.70
CA ASN A 40 1.30 21.99 -15.96
C ASN A 40 1.04 22.55 -17.37
N ALA A 41 2.07 22.78 -18.20
CA ALA A 41 1.91 23.27 -19.59
C ALA A 41 1.61 22.15 -20.61
N ARG A 42 1.42 20.91 -20.16
CA ARG A 42 1.07 19.74 -20.97
C ARG A 42 -0.15 19.10 -20.35
N VAL A 43 -1.13 18.73 -21.17
CA VAL A 43 -2.37 18.14 -20.67
C VAL A 43 -2.72 16.92 -21.50
N ILE A 44 -3.00 15.80 -20.83
CA ILE A 44 -3.76 14.71 -21.41
C ILE A 44 -5.12 14.72 -20.73
N GLU A 45 -6.16 14.81 -21.54
CA GLU A 45 -7.53 14.89 -21.04
C GLU A 45 -8.50 14.03 -21.84
N ASN A 46 -9.51 13.51 -21.15
CA ASN A 46 -10.68 12.91 -21.77
C ASN A 46 -11.82 13.92 -21.93
N PHE A 47 -12.00 14.46 -23.13
CA PHE A 47 -13.08 15.41 -23.37
C PHE A 47 -14.45 14.82 -23.76
N GLY A 48 -14.56 13.49 -23.84
CA GLY A 48 -15.76 12.80 -24.33
C GLY A 48 -16.74 12.39 -23.22
N ALA A 49 -17.90 11.88 -23.62
CA ALA A 49 -18.90 11.32 -22.71
C ALA A 49 -18.51 9.91 -22.20
N ALA A 50 -17.83 9.14 -23.05
CA ALA A 50 -17.34 7.81 -22.70
C ALA A 50 -15.99 7.88 -21.97
N ASN A 51 -15.72 6.89 -21.13
CA ASN A 51 -14.42 6.73 -20.48
C ASN A 51 -13.32 6.46 -21.52
N SER A 52 -12.11 6.93 -21.25
CA SER A 52 -10.94 6.62 -22.07
C SER A 52 -9.77 6.21 -21.18
N THR A 53 -8.92 5.34 -21.70
CA THR A 53 -7.74 4.85 -20.99
C THR A 53 -6.50 5.21 -21.78
N LEU A 54 -5.50 5.79 -21.12
CA LEU A 54 -4.15 5.90 -21.65
C LEU A 54 -3.32 4.71 -21.17
N THR A 55 -2.88 3.86 -22.09
CA THR A 55 -1.95 2.77 -21.80
C THR A 55 -0.53 3.19 -22.19
N VAL A 56 0.41 3.09 -21.25
CA VAL A 56 1.81 3.42 -21.47
C VAL A 56 2.64 2.16 -21.29
N SER A 57 3.19 1.62 -22.39
CA SER A 57 3.93 0.35 -22.43
C SER A 57 5.44 0.57 -22.61
N GLN A 58 6.05 1.40 -21.76
CA GLN A 58 7.46 1.79 -21.89
C GLN A 58 8.45 0.70 -21.48
N SER A 59 9.54 0.57 -22.24
CA SER A 59 10.69 -0.28 -21.89
C SER A 59 11.79 0.47 -21.14
N SER A 60 11.81 1.81 -21.24
CA SER A 60 12.80 2.68 -20.61
C SER A 60 12.11 3.67 -19.69
N ASP A 61 12.85 4.16 -18.71
CA ASP A 61 12.33 5.08 -17.71
C ASP A 61 12.00 6.44 -18.33
N THR A 62 10.82 6.97 -18.00
CA THR A 62 10.39 8.30 -18.45
C THR A 62 9.63 9.05 -17.36
N THR A 63 9.72 10.38 -17.42
CA THR A 63 8.99 11.27 -16.52
C THR A 63 7.92 12.05 -17.27
N TYR A 64 6.72 12.07 -16.72
CA TYR A 64 5.62 12.93 -17.14
C TYR A 64 5.26 13.91 -16.03
N ALA A 65 5.52 15.19 -16.29
CA ALA A 65 5.23 16.33 -15.42
C ALA A 65 3.96 17.09 -15.84
N GLY A 66 3.29 16.65 -16.91
CA GLY A 66 2.04 17.27 -17.37
C GLY A 66 0.84 16.94 -16.46
N PHE A 67 -0.31 17.52 -16.76
CA PHE A 67 -1.59 17.18 -16.13
C PHE A 67 -2.24 15.99 -16.83
N LEU A 68 -2.65 15.00 -16.05
CA LEU A 68 -3.66 14.02 -16.42
C LEU A 68 -4.99 14.44 -15.79
N ARG A 69 -6.07 14.53 -16.57
CA ARG A 69 -7.41 14.88 -16.06
C ARG A 69 -8.54 14.30 -16.90
N ASP A 70 -9.75 14.26 -16.35
CA ASP A 70 -10.95 13.92 -17.12
C ASP A 70 -11.22 15.07 -18.11
N ARG A 71 -11.86 16.16 -17.68
CA ARG A 71 -11.98 17.45 -18.40
C ARG A 71 -12.67 18.45 -17.49
N SER A 72 -12.37 19.75 -17.65
CA SER A 72 -13.00 20.79 -16.82
C SER A 72 -13.94 21.77 -17.54
N THR A 73 -13.86 22.08 -18.84
CA THR A 73 -14.74 23.14 -19.40
C THR A 73 -15.15 22.94 -20.86
N ALA A 74 -16.45 23.12 -21.14
CA ALA A 74 -17.13 23.37 -22.42
C ALA A 74 -18.16 22.35 -22.96
N SER A 75 -18.54 21.28 -22.24
CA SER A 75 -19.68 20.43 -22.68
C SER A 75 -20.30 19.71 -21.50
N ALA A 76 -21.58 20.00 -21.25
CA ALA A 76 -22.37 19.36 -20.18
C ALA A 76 -22.54 17.84 -20.37
N THR A 77 -22.24 17.32 -21.57
CA THR A 77 -22.33 15.88 -21.89
C THR A 77 -21.02 15.10 -21.68
N ALA A 78 -19.91 15.77 -21.36
CA ALA A 78 -18.61 15.12 -21.23
C ALA A 78 -18.40 14.59 -19.80
N THR A 79 -18.98 13.42 -19.51
CA THR A 79 -18.87 12.72 -18.22
C THR A 79 -17.75 11.68 -18.16
N GLY A 80 -17.02 11.49 -19.25
CA GLY A 80 -16.06 10.40 -19.39
C GLY A 80 -14.82 10.61 -18.51
N ASN A 81 -14.47 9.59 -17.73
CA ASN A 81 -13.25 9.59 -16.93
C ASN A 81 -12.02 9.26 -17.80
N LEU A 82 -10.85 9.78 -17.42
CA LEU A 82 -9.55 9.34 -17.91
C LEU A 82 -9.00 8.28 -16.94
N GLY A 83 -8.65 7.11 -17.45
CA GLY A 83 -7.89 6.09 -16.74
C GLY A 83 -6.45 5.99 -17.23
N LEU A 84 -5.59 5.39 -16.42
CA LEU A 84 -4.19 5.15 -16.72
C LEU A 84 -3.88 3.65 -16.58
N VAL A 85 -3.22 3.07 -17.58
CA VAL A 85 -2.63 1.74 -17.49
C VAL A 85 -1.13 1.88 -17.65
N LYS A 86 -0.37 1.54 -16.61
CA LYS A 86 1.07 1.37 -16.68
C LYS A 86 1.39 -0.07 -17.05
N ASP A 87 2.07 -0.22 -18.18
CA ASP A 87 2.51 -1.47 -18.77
C ASP A 87 3.98 -1.35 -19.21
N GLY A 88 4.59 -2.45 -19.67
CA GLY A 88 6.00 -2.49 -20.05
C GLY A 88 6.95 -2.44 -18.84
N ALA A 89 8.21 -2.79 -19.06
CA ALA A 89 9.18 -3.02 -17.99
C ALA A 89 9.75 -1.75 -17.34
N GLY A 90 9.69 -0.60 -18.02
CA GLY A 90 10.29 0.65 -17.54
C GLY A 90 9.51 1.33 -16.40
N THR A 91 10.09 2.38 -15.86
CA THR A 91 9.50 3.27 -14.84
C THR A 91 8.77 4.44 -15.50
N LEU A 92 7.52 4.68 -15.11
CA LEU A 92 6.80 5.93 -15.39
C LEU A 92 6.77 6.77 -14.12
N THR A 93 7.52 7.88 -14.10
CA THR A 93 7.44 8.83 -13.00
C THR A 93 6.37 9.88 -13.30
N LEU A 94 5.31 9.93 -12.48
CA LEU A 94 4.32 11.00 -12.50
C LEU A 94 4.75 12.07 -11.49
N SER A 95 5.42 13.12 -11.97
CA SER A 95 5.96 14.16 -11.08
C SER A 95 4.96 15.29 -10.80
N ASN A 96 3.87 15.36 -11.55
CA ASN A 96 2.78 16.29 -11.23
C ASN A 96 1.90 15.75 -10.13
N VAL A 97 1.99 16.33 -8.94
CA VAL A 97 1.21 15.95 -7.76
C VAL A 97 -0.22 16.48 -7.78
N SER A 98 -0.62 17.18 -8.84
CA SER A 98 -1.94 17.80 -8.98
C SER A 98 -2.75 17.17 -10.12
N ASN A 99 -2.52 15.90 -10.47
CA ASN A 99 -3.36 15.22 -11.46
C ASN A 99 -4.82 15.13 -10.95
N GLN A 100 -5.77 15.21 -11.88
CA GLN A 100 -7.20 15.35 -11.61
C GLN A 100 -8.06 14.34 -12.38
N TYR A 101 -7.46 13.27 -12.91
CA TYR A 101 -8.25 12.19 -13.51
C TYR A 101 -8.92 11.40 -12.41
N THR A 102 -10.12 10.87 -12.68
CA THR A 102 -10.88 10.08 -11.70
C THR A 102 -11.11 8.63 -12.13
N GLY A 103 -10.63 8.25 -13.32
CA GLY A 103 -10.63 6.86 -13.77
C GLY A 103 -9.60 6.00 -13.03
N ALA A 104 -9.66 4.69 -13.27
CA ALA A 104 -8.78 3.74 -12.62
C ALA A 104 -7.30 3.90 -13.06
N THR A 105 -6.41 3.63 -12.12
CA THR A 105 -4.98 3.41 -12.34
C THR A 105 -4.68 1.93 -12.23
N VAL A 106 -4.24 1.32 -13.32
CA VAL A 106 -3.87 -0.09 -13.39
C VAL A 106 -2.36 -0.21 -13.61
N ILE A 107 -1.67 -1.03 -12.81
CA ILE A 107 -0.23 -1.24 -12.89
C ILE A 107 0.03 -2.70 -13.27
N ASN A 108 0.09 -2.98 -14.57
CA ASN A 108 0.31 -4.33 -15.11
C ASN A 108 1.78 -4.74 -15.07
N GLY A 109 2.70 -3.81 -15.34
CA GLY A 109 4.12 -4.10 -15.44
C GLY A 109 5.03 -2.90 -15.17
N GLY A 110 6.30 -3.19 -14.88
CA GLY A 110 7.30 -2.18 -14.55
C GLY A 110 6.95 -1.41 -13.28
N VAL A 111 7.29 -0.12 -13.25
CA VAL A 111 7.08 0.74 -12.08
C VAL A 111 6.26 1.97 -12.44
N LEU A 112 5.24 2.29 -11.65
CA LEU A 112 4.64 3.61 -11.57
C LEU A 112 5.22 4.32 -10.34
N GLU A 113 5.90 5.44 -10.54
CA GLU A 113 6.62 6.15 -9.48
C GLU A 113 5.97 7.50 -9.16
N VAL A 114 5.81 7.78 -7.86
CA VAL A 114 5.23 9.02 -7.35
C VAL A 114 6.00 9.53 -6.12
N SER A 115 6.19 10.84 -6.01
CA SER A 115 6.82 11.47 -4.83
C SER A 115 5.80 11.86 -3.75
N GLN A 116 4.52 11.91 -4.11
CA GLN A 116 3.41 12.14 -3.20
C GLN A 116 2.27 11.17 -3.50
N LEU A 117 1.72 10.57 -2.45
CA LEU A 117 0.59 9.67 -2.50
C LEU A 117 -0.42 10.08 -1.42
N THR A 118 -1.26 11.07 -1.73
CA THR A 118 -2.30 11.56 -0.82
C THR A 118 -3.46 10.57 -0.73
N ASN A 119 -4.50 10.87 0.03
CA ASN A 119 -5.74 10.09 0.00
C ASN A 119 -6.38 10.08 -1.41
N GLY A 120 -7.16 9.05 -1.68
CA GLY A 120 -8.13 9.04 -2.77
C GLY A 120 -9.18 10.12 -2.56
N GLY A 121 -9.93 10.41 -3.62
CA GLY A 121 -11.15 11.20 -3.48
C GLY A 121 -12.18 10.53 -2.57
N ILE A 122 -13.12 11.32 -2.11
CA ILE A 122 -14.32 10.89 -1.41
C ILE A 122 -15.48 11.02 -2.42
N VAL A 123 -16.28 9.96 -2.56
CA VAL A 123 -17.55 10.06 -3.28
C VAL A 123 -18.49 10.89 -2.42
N LYS A 124 -19.02 11.99 -2.96
CA LYS A 124 -20.06 12.76 -2.29
C LYS A 124 -21.33 12.68 -3.11
N THR A 125 -22.40 12.35 -2.40
CA THR A 125 -23.76 12.46 -2.94
C THR A 125 -24.27 13.87 -2.69
N ILE A 126 -24.72 14.48 -3.75
CA ILE A 126 -25.32 15.81 -3.77
C ILE A 126 -26.80 15.63 -3.99
N ASN A 127 -27.61 15.96 -2.99
CA ASN A 127 -29.06 15.80 -3.05
C ASN A 127 -29.73 17.18 -3.15
N SER A 128 -30.52 17.39 -4.20
CA SER A 128 -31.40 18.55 -4.32
C SER A 128 -32.86 18.13 -4.12
N THR A 129 -33.53 18.74 -3.14
CA THR A 129 -34.98 18.58 -2.91
C THR A 129 -35.79 19.85 -3.22
N ALA A 130 -35.15 20.94 -3.69
CA ALA A 130 -35.81 22.23 -3.84
C ALA A 130 -35.93 22.69 -5.30
N ALA A 131 -37.11 23.19 -5.67
CA ALA A 131 -37.35 23.87 -6.95
C ALA A 131 -36.69 25.26 -7.03
N SER A 132 -36.29 25.82 -5.88
CA SER A 132 -35.44 26.99 -5.72
C SER A 132 -34.81 26.95 -4.31
N GLY A 133 -33.49 26.84 -4.19
CA GLY A 133 -32.83 26.84 -2.88
C GLY A 133 -31.48 26.13 -2.84
N THR A 134 -30.86 26.17 -1.66
CA THR A 134 -29.53 25.64 -1.31
C THR A 134 -29.36 24.16 -1.65
N LEU A 135 -28.31 23.83 -2.40
CA LEU A 135 -27.92 22.45 -2.65
C LEU A 135 -27.09 21.90 -1.48
N THR A 136 -27.64 20.96 -0.73
CA THR A 136 -26.95 20.42 0.44
C THR A 136 -26.04 19.25 0.05
N MET A 137 -24.77 19.33 0.46
CA MET A 137 -23.89 18.17 0.53
C MET A 137 -24.07 17.53 1.91
N VAL A 138 -24.32 16.22 1.93
CA VAL A 138 -24.53 15.46 3.17
C VAL A 138 -23.22 15.30 3.96
N ASP A 139 -22.07 15.52 3.31
CA ASP A 139 -20.74 15.47 3.93
C ASP A 139 -19.78 16.43 3.19
N THR A 140 -19.27 17.44 3.90
CA THR A 140 -18.36 18.46 3.35
C THR A 140 -16.88 18.15 3.56
N THR A 141 -16.55 17.01 4.18
CA THR A 141 -15.16 16.61 4.44
C THR A 141 -14.38 16.49 3.12
N GLY A 142 -13.23 17.15 3.00
CA GLY A 142 -12.39 17.12 1.79
C GLY A 142 -12.73 18.14 0.72
N VAL A 143 -13.70 19.03 0.96
CA VAL A 143 -13.96 20.22 0.14
C VAL A 143 -13.10 21.38 0.65
N THR A 144 -12.28 21.99 -0.22
CA THR A 144 -11.47 23.18 0.10
C THR A 144 -11.93 24.40 -0.70
N PRO A 145 -11.70 25.63 -0.20
CA PRO A 145 -12.03 26.86 -0.92
C PRO A 145 -11.41 26.87 -2.32
N GLY A 146 -12.19 27.23 -3.34
CA GLY A 146 -11.75 27.27 -4.73
C GLY A 146 -11.83 25.94 -5.49
N MET A 147 -12.24 24.84 -4.84
CA MET A 147 -12.58 23.61 -5.57
C MET A 147 -13.77 23.86 -6.50
N THR A 148 -13.59 23.54 -7.78
CA THR A 148 -14.67 23.56 -8.78
C THR A 148 -15.33 22.21 -8.80
N LEU A 149 -16.63 22.19 -8.55
CA LEU A 149 -17.42 20.97 -8.58
C LEU A 149 -17.81 20.65 -10.03
N VAL A 150 -17.33 19.51 -10.52
CA VAL A 150 -17.67 18.98 -11.86
C VAL A 150 -18.50 17.72 -11.66
N ALA A 151 -19.82 17.83 -11.83
CA ALA A 151 -20.73 16.69 -11.88
C ALA A 151 -21.54 16.76 -13.17
N ALA A 152 -22.05 15.61 -13.62
CA ALA A 152 -22.79 15.45 -14.87
C ALA A 152 -24.01 16.38 -15.03
N ASN A 153 -24.50 16.97 -13.93
CA ASN A 153 -25.74 17.73 -13.89
C ASN A 153 -25.62 19.12 -13.22
N LEU A 154 -24.40 19.69 -13.07
CA LEU A 154 -24.25 21.01 -12.47
C LEU A 154 -24.07 22.12 -13.51
N PRO A 155 -24.72 23.30 -13.35
CA PRO A 155 -24.64 24.38 -14.32
C PRO A 155 -23.22 24.87 -14.59
N THR A 156 -22.99 25.40 -15.80
CA THR A 156 -21.71 25.96 -16.21
C THR A 156 -21.33 27.20 -15.41
N GLY A 157 -20.08 27.30 -14.94
CA GLY A 157 -19.56 28.45 -14.19
C GLY A 157 -19.73 28.35 -12.67
N PHE A 158 -20.14 27.18 -12.18
CA PHE A 158 -20.35 26.92 -10.76
C PHE A 158 -19.03 26.87 -9.96
N SER A 159 -18.92 27.65 -8.88
CA SER A 159 -17.77 27.69 -7.97
C SER A 159 -18.21 27.62 -6.50
N VAL A 160 -17.39 26.96 -5.68
CA VAL A 160 -17.58 26.89 -4.22
C VAL A 160 -16.76 28.00 -3.57
N SER A 161 -17.42 29.04 -3.07
CA SER A 161 -16.76 30.25 -2.54
C SER A 161 -16.36 30.11 -1.06
N THR A 162 -17.03 29.29 -0.26
CA THR A 162 -16.69 29.06 1.16
C THR A 162 -17.16 27.69 1.66
N VAL A 163 -16.31 27.00 2.42
CA VAL A 163 -16.74 25.91 3.33
C VAL A 163 -15.89 25.95 4.60
N ASP A 164 -16.52 26.10 5.75
CA ASP A 164 -15.97 25.80 7.07
C ASP A 164 -17.03 25.01 7.88
N SER A 165 -16.57 24.31 8.91
CA SER A 165 -17.30 23.25 9.61
C SER A 165 -18.65 23.69 10.19
N GLY A 166 -19.71 22.91 9.91
CA GLY A 166 -21.05 23.07 10.50
C GLY A 166 -22.09 23.80 9.64
N THR A 167 -21.77 24.22 8.42
CA THR A 167 -22.74 24.88 7.52
C THR A 167 -22.92 24.15 6.19
N ALA A 168 -24.16 24.12 5.71
CA ALA A 168 -24.50 23.60 4.39
C ALA A 168 -23.76 24.36 3.29
N LEU A 169 -23.21 23.63 2.31
CA LEU A 169 -22.67 24.22 1.10
C LEU A 169 -23.76 25.07 0.42
N THR A 170 -23.55 26.38 0.28
CA THR A 170 -24.48 27.24 -0.45
C THR A 170 -23.98 27.44 -1.87
N ILE A 171 -24.69 26.82 -2.80
CA ILE A 171 -24.44 26.83 -4.24
C ILE A 171 -25.30 27.96 -4.85
N ASN A 172 -24.68 29.08 -5.23
CA ASN A 172 -25.37 30.17 -5.92
C ASN A 172 -25.26 30.00 -7.43
N THR A 173 -26.37 29.73 -8.11
CA THR A 173 -26.42 29.66 -9.58
C THR A 173 -27.40 30.69 -10.12
N THR A 174 -26.95 31.53 -11.08
CA THR A 174 -27.84 32.42 -11.85
C THR A 174 -28.63 31.66 -12.94
N ALA A 175 -28.36 30.36 -13.17
CA ALA A 175 -29.03 29.57 -14.19
C ALA A 175 -29.19 28.09 -13.79
N GLY A 176 -30.42 27.56 -13.92
CA GLY A 176 -30.71 26.12 -13.97
C GLY A 176 -31.17 25.50 -12.65
N ILE A 177 -32.48 25.28 -12.53
CA ILE A 177 -33.13 24.53 -11.45
C ILE A 177 -32.70 23.06 -11.55
N LEU A 178 -32.24 22.46 -10.44
CA LEU A 178 -31.89 21.04 -10.38
C LEU A 178 -32.77 20.31 -9.37
N THR A 179 -33.56 19.32 -9.82
CA THR A 179 -34.23 18.33 -8.98
C THR A 179 -33.53 16.98 -9.18
N GLY A 180 -33.03 16.34 -8.11
CA GLY A 180 -32.39 15.02 -8.21
C GLY A 180 -31.14 14.82 -7.33
N SER A 181 -30.59 13.61 -7.41
CA SER A 181 -29.32 13.22 -6.78
C SER A 181 -28.21 13.14 -7.83
N SER A 182 -27.02 13.63 -7.52
CA SER A 182 -25.82 13.50 -8.37
C SER A 182 -24.60 13.11 -7.55
N THR A 183 -23.74 12.29 -8.12
CA THR A 183 -22.48 11.87 -7.49
C THR A 183 -21.33 12.71 -8.03
N ALA A 184 -20.50 13.21 -7.13
CA ALA A 184 -19.26 13.89 -7.46
C ALA A 184 -18.10 13.27 -6.68
N HIS A 185 -16.93 13.25 -7.30
CA HIS A 185 -15.69 12.87 -6.65
C HIS A 185 -14.98 14.14 -6.21
N PHE A 186 -14.81 14.31 -4.91
CA PHE A 186 -14.06 15.42 -4.35
C PHE A 186 -12.86 14.86 -3.62
N GLY A 187 -11.69 15.45 -3.80
CA GLY A 187 -10.49 14.96 -3.14
C GLY A 187 -9.34 15.93 -3.28
N ILE A 188 -8.27 15.59 -2.59
CA ILE A 188 -6.99 16.28 -2.73
C ILE A 188 -6.35 15.75 -4.00
N ALA A 189 -6.09 16.62 -4.98
CA ALA A 189 -5.39 16.25 -6.20
C ALA A 189 -4.04 15.58 -5.85
N SER A 190 -3.66 14.60 -6.63
CA SER A 190 -2.52 13.75 -6.32
C SER A 190 -1.79 13.33 -7.59
N SER A 191 -0.63 12.71 -7.43
CA SER A 191 0.07 12.06 -8.55
C SER A 191 -0.81 10.99 -9.22
N LEU A 192 -1.65 10.29 -8.45
CA LEU A 192 -2.57 9.24 -8.92
C LEU A 192 -4.01 9.74 -9.16
N GLY A 193 -4.21 11.04 -9.32
CA GLY A 193 -5.53 11.60 -9.61
C GLY A 193 -6.43 11.77 -8.39
N LEU A 194 -7.70 12.07 -8.68
CA LEU A 194 -8.80 12.37 -7.75
C LEU A 194 -9.78 11.19 -7.60
N SER A 195 -9.46 10.03 -8.18
CA SER A 195 -10.27 8.82 -8.08
C SER A 195 -10.51 8.46 -6.62
N THR A 196 -11.70 7.97 -6.31
CA THR A 196 -12.10 7.71 -4.93
C THR A 196 -11.37 6.53 -4.30
N SER A 197 -11.49 6.33 -3.00
CA SER A 197 -10.90 5.18 -2.29
C SER A 197 -11.56 3.83 -2.61
N VAL A 198 -12.33 3.69 -3.70
CA VAL A 198 -12.88 2.39 -4.15
C VAL A 198 -11.76 1.52 -4.72
N ALA A 199 -11.74 0.23 -4.35
CA ALA A 199 -10.65 -0.69 -4.70
C ALA A 199 -10.43 -0.93 -6.20
N SER A 200 -11.43 -0.62 -7.04
CA SER A 200 -11.31 -0.69 -8.50
C SER A 200 -10.54 0.49 -9.10
N ASN A 201 -10.21 1.52 -8.30
CA ASN A 201 -9.51 2.71 -8.78
C ASN A 201 -7.98 2.56 -8.74
N LEU A 202 -7.44 1.67 -7.91
CA LEU A 202 -6.03 1.28 -7.93
C LEU A 202 -5.95 -0.24 -8.07
N VAL A 203 -5.47 -0.72 -9.22
CA VAL A 203 -5.45 -2.15 -9.55
C VAL A 203 -4.02 -2.58 -9.85
N PHE A 204 -3.55 -3.61 -9.16
CA PHE A 204 -2.27 -4.24 -9.40
C PHE A 204 -2.44 -5.45 -10.32
N GLY A 205 -1.90 -5.32 -11.54
CA GLY A 205 -1.77 -6.41 -12.51
C GLY A 205 -0.39 -7.10 -12.46
N GLY A 206 0.44 -6.82 -11.45
CA GLY A 206 1.76 -7.42 -11.24
C GLY A 206 2.96 -6.46 -11.27
N GLY A 207 2.72 -5.20 -11.64
CA GLY A 207 3.72 -4.13 -11.56
C GLY A 207 3.84 -3.51 -10.16
N THR A 208 4.70 -2.50 -10.06
CA THR A 208 5.08 -1.87 -8.79
C THR A 208 4.57 -0.43 -8.71
N LEU A 209 4.01 -0.06 -7.56
CA LEU A 209 3.82 1.33 -7.17
C LEU A 209 4.98 1.74 -6.27
N ARG A 210 5.82 2.67 -6.75
CA ARG A 210 6.96 3.21 -6.00
C ARG A 210 6.64 4.58 -5.43
N TYR A 211 6.76 4.71 -4.11
CA TYR A 211 6.71 5.96 -3.39
C TYR A 211 8.13 6.44 -3.07
N THR A 212 8.47 7.64 -3.53
CA THR A 212 9.80 8.25 -3.37
C THR A 212 9.80 9.48 -2.44
N GLY A 213 8.66 9.78 -1.80
CA GLY A 213 8.55 10.93 -0.92
C GLY A 213 9.50 10.83 0.28
N ALA A 214 10.03 11.97 0.72
CA ALA A 214 11.06 12.03 1.75
C ALA A 214 10.53 12.10 3.18
N THR A 215 9.22 12.30 3.36
CA THR A 215 8.56 12.44 4.65
C THR A 215 7.49 11.37 4.81
N ASN A 216 7.07 11.19 6.06
CA ASN A 216 5.94 10.32 6.37
C ASN A 216 4.68 10.79 5.62
N ALA A 217 3.91 9.83 5.12
CA ALA A 217 2.68 10.07 4.39
C ALA A 217 1.64 8.99 4.70
N SER A 218 0.39 9.25 4.33
CA SER A 218 -0.70 8.28 4.44
C SER A 218 -1.57 8.34 3.19
N THR A 219 -2.14 7.20 2.81
CA THR A 219 -3.16 7.10 1.76
C THR A 219 -4.28 6.17 2.18
N ASP A 220 -5.52 6.56 1.93
CA ASP A 220 -6.73 5.76 2.14
C ASP A 220 -7.18 5.01 0.88
N ARG A 221 -6.39 5.03 -0.20
CA ARG A 221 -6.76 4.34 -1.44
C ARG A 221 -6.85 2.84 -1.20
N ASN A 222 -8.06 2.29 -1.31
CA ASN A 222 -8.21 0.84 -1.43
C ASN A 222 -7.65 0.39 -2.78
N PHE A 223 -7.27 -0.87 -2.86
CA PHE A 223 -6.73 -1.45 -4.08
C PHE A 223 -7.21 -2.88 -4.32
N THR A 224 -7.12 -3.32 -5.56
CA THR A 224 -7.36 -4.72 -5.96
C THR A 224 -6.07 -5.34 -6.46
N VAL A 225 -5.85 -6.61 -6.13
CA VAL A 225 -4.78 -7.41 -6.72
C VAL A 225 -5.40 -8.40 -7.68
N ASN A 226 -4.95 -8.40 -8.94
CA ASN A 226 -5.41 -9.40 -9.89
C ASN A 226 -4.96 -10.80 -9.46
N SER A 227 -5.80 -11.80 -9.70
CA SER A 227 -5.51 -13.20 -9.36
C SER A 227 -4.19 -13.65 -9.99
N GLY A 228 -3.38 -14.37 -9.22
CA GLY A 228 -2.05 -14.85 -9.64
C GLY A 228 -0.95 -13.78 -9.66
N GLN A 229 -1.27 -12.51 -9.42
CA GLN A 229 -0.32 -11.41 -9.39
C GLN A 229 -0.01 -10.98 -7.94
N SER A 230 0.91 -10.04 -7.77
CA SER A 230 1.14 -9.39 -6.49
C SER A 230 1.04 -7.88 -6.58
N ALA A 231 0.47 -7.24 -5.56
CA ALA A 231 0.61 -5.81 -5.35
C ALA A 231 2.00 -5.51 -4.78
N LYS A 232 2.85 -4.90 -5.59
CA LYS A 232 4.22 -4.53 -5.19
C LYS A 232 4.23 -3.07 -4.74
N TRP A 233 4.48 -2.86 -3.46
CA TRP A 233 4.62 -1.55 -2.84
C TRP A 233 6.08 -1.30 -2.52
N ASP A 234 6.67 -0.30 -3.18
CA ASP A 234 8.07 0.08 -3.01
C ASP A 234 8.17 1.44 -2.30
N VAL A 235 8.55 1.43 -1.03
CA VAL A 235 8.87 2.64 -0.27
C VAL A 235 10.38 2.84 -0.36
N SER A 236 10.83 3.56 -1.39
CA SER A 236 12.24 3.53 -1.76
C SER A 236 13.16 4.28 -0.80
N ASN A 237 12.65 5.33 -0.16
CA ASN A 237 13.40 6.14 0.78
C ASN A 237 13.39 5.49 2.18
N ALA A 238 14.58 5.14 2.70
CA ALA A 238 14.76 4.51 4.00
C ALA A 238 14.21 5.32 5.19
N ALA A 239 14.18 6.65 5.08
CA ALA A 239 13.67 7.53 6.14
C ALA A 239 12.15 7.72 6.09
N ALA A 240 11.48 7.25 5.03
CA ALA A 240 10.06 7.48 4.84
C ALA A 240 9.22 6.35 5.45
N THR A 241 8.13 6.73 6.12
CA THR A 241 7.05 5.82 6.49
C THR A 241 5.79 6.15 5.69
N LEU A 242 5.27 5.19 4.94
CA LEU A 242 3.98 5.30 4.26
C LEU A 242 2.93 4.48 5.00
N ALA A 243 1.86 5.11 5.49
CA ALA A 243 0.71 4.41 6.04
C ALA A 243 -0.34 4.12 4.96
N LEU A 244 -0.71 2.84 4.81
CA LEU A 244 -1.85 2.41 4.01
C LEU A 244 -3.07 2.32 4.92
N ALA A 245 -3.83 3.42 4.99
CA ALA A 245 -5.14 3.42 5.64
C ALA A 245 -6.20 2.70 4.79
N GLY A 246 -5.99 2.62 3.48
CA GLY A 246 -6.82 1.85 2.55
C GLY A 246 -6.56 0.35 2.65
N GLY A 247 -7.60 -0.44 2.39
CA GLY A 247 -7.56 -1.90 2.40
C GLY A 247 -7.46 -2.52 1.01
N ALA A 248 -6.94 -3.75 0.94
CA ALA A 248 -7.07 -4.58 -0.26
C ALA A 248 -8.47 -5.19 -0.35
N ALA A 249 -9.04 -5.23 -1.56
CA ALA A 249 -10.22 -6.05 -1.85
C ALA A 249 -9.89 -7.55 -1.79
N SER A 250 -10.92 -8.37 -1.51
CA SER A 250 -10.77 -9.82 -1.50
C SER A 250 -10.32 -10.34 -2.87
N SER A 251 -9.22 -11.09 -2.86
CA SER A 251 -8.62 -11.70 -4.06
C SER A 251 -7.66 -12.81 -3.66
N THR A 252 -7.24 -13.63 -4.62
CA THR A 252 -6.16 -14.61 -4.46
C THR A 252 -4.79 -14.07 -4.87
N GLY A 253 -4.70 -12.77 -5.17
CA GLY A 253 -3.42 -12.12 -5.42
C GLY A 253 -2.61 -12.00 -4.13
N GLY A 254 -1.30 -11.84 -4.28
CA GLY A 254 -0.38 -11.62 -3.16
C GLY A 254 -0.02 -10.15 -2.94
N PHE A 255 0.89 -9.93 -2.01
CA PHE A 255 1.40 -8.61 -1.64
C PHE A 255 2.91 -8.68 -1.49
N GLN A 256 3.63 -7.64 -1.93
CA GLN A 256 5.08 -7.56 -1.75
C GLN A 256 5.47 -6.17 -1.27
N LYS A 257 6.17 -6.13 -0.14
CA LYS A 257 6.86 -4.94 0.36
C LYS A 257 8.29 -4.91 -0.16
N LEU A 258 8.60 -3.85 -0.90
CA LEU A 258 9.91 -3.52 -1.46
C LEU A 258 10.41 -2.18 -0.91
N GLY A 259 11.65 -1.83 -1.22
CA GLY A 259 12.25 -0.55 -0.85
C GLY A 259 12.68 -0.48 0.62
N ALA A 260 13.63 0.39 0.93
CA ALA A 260 14.28 0.45 2.24
C ALA A 260 13.43 1.08 3.35
N GLY A 261 12.39 1.86 3.01
CA GLY A 261 11.54 2.53 3.99
C GLY A 261 10.49 1.62 4.63
N SER A 262 9.63 2.24 5.44
CA SER A 262 8.58 1.54 6.19
C SER A 262 7.21 1.68 5.51
N LEU A 263 6.44 0.60 5.47
CA LEU A 263 5.04 0.58 5.06
C LEU A 263 4.18 0.09 6.21
N VAL A 264 3.22 0.89 6.66
CA VAL A 264 2.33 0.56 7.77
C VAL A 264 0.96 0.15 7.23
N LEU A 265 0.50 -1.06 7.57
CA LEU A 265 -0.83 -1.57 7.21
C LEU A 265 -1.86 -1.11 8.23
N ALA A 266 -2.48 0.06 8.02
CA ALA A 266 -3.55 0.56 8.89
C ALA A 266 -4.93 0.03 8.48
N GLY A 267 -5.20 -0.11 7.18
CA GLY A 267 -6.40 -0.74 6.63
C GLY A 267 -6.28 -2.26 6.56
N ALA A 268 -7.41 -2.96 6.68
CA ALA A 268 -7.46 -4.42 6.55
C ALA A 268 -7.18 -4.88 5.10
N GLN A 269 -6.38 -5.92 4.96
CA GLN A 269 -5.91 -6.45 3.69
C GLN A 269 -6.56 -7.81 3.42
N ALA A 270 -7.66 -7.80 2.65
CA ALA A 270 -8.47 -9.00 2.43
C ALA A 270 -7.94 -9.94 1.32
N TYR A 271 -6.75 -9.68 0.78
CA TYR A 271 -6.11 -10.61 -0.14
C TYR A 271 -5.70 -11.89 0.60
N THR A 272 -5.70 -13.02 -0.09
CA THR A 272 -5.40 -14.34 0.51
C THR A 272 -4.12 -14.98 -0.01
N GLY A 273 -3.51 -14.41 -1.07
CA GLY A 273 -2.19 -14.81 -1.53
C GLY A 273 -1.09 -14.33 -0.57
N THR A 274 0.12 -14.81 -0.77
CA THR A 274 1.28 -14.58 0.12
C THR A 274 1.58 -13.10 0.37
N THR A 275 1.98 -12.77 1.59
CA THR A 275 2.59 -11.48 1.96
C THR A 275 4.11 -11.64 1.98
N ASN A 276 4.83 -11.07 1.01
CA ASN A 276 6.30 -11.09 0.96
C ASN A 276 6.88 -9.77 1.48
N VAL A 277 7.82 -9.84 2.41
CA VAL A 277 8.58 -8.70 2.94
C VAL A 277 10.03 -8.80 2.47
N THR A 278 10.32 -8.22 1.31
CA THR A 278 11.63 -8.37 0.65
C THR A 278 12.66 -7.33 1.12
N ALA A 279 12.22 -6.14 1.54
CA ALA A 279 13.11 -5.09 2.04
C ALA A 279 12.39 -4.06 2.93
N GLY A 280 13.17 -3.36 3.75
CA GLY A 280 12.67 -2.35 4.68
C GLY A 280 11.77 -2.95 5.75
N VAL A 281 10.76 -2.21 6.19
CA VAL A 281 9.83 -2.65 7.24
C VAL A 281 8.40 -2.73 6.70
N LEU A 282 7.72 -3.84 6.94
CA LEU A 282 6.26 -3.94 6.86
C LEU A 282 5.73 -3.98 8.30
N ALA A 283 5.05 -2.91 8.72
CA ALA A 283 4.54 -2.77 10.08
C ALA A 283 3.01 -2.89 10.13
N LEU A 284 2.48 -3.44 11.22
CA LEU A 284 1.05 -3.38 11.51
C LEU A 284 0.65 -1.98 12.00
N GLY A 285 -0.48 -1.48 11.51
CA GLY A 285 -1.08 -0.22 11.98
C GLY A 285 -2.29 -0.42 12.91
N ALA A 286 -2.74 -1.66 13.05
CA ALA A 286 -3.81 -2.11 13.95
C ALA A 286 -3.80 -3.65 14.03
N ALA A 287 -4.67 -4.28 14.83
CA ALA A 287 -4.78 -5.74 14.93
C ALA A 287 -5.51 -6.35 13.72
N ASP A 288 -5.27 -7.62 13.36
CA ASP A 288 -5.97 -8.34 12.28
C ASP A 288 -5.94 -7.57 10.94
N ARG A 289 -4.73 -7.27 10.43
CA ARG A 289 -4.57 -6.49 9.18
C ARG A 289 -4.37 -7.38 7.98
N ILE A 290 -3.77 -8.54 8.14
CA ILE A 290 -3.51 -9.47 7.04
C ILE A 290 -4.49 -10.64 7.17
N ALA A 291 -5.00 -11.17 6.07
CA ALA A 291 -5.91 -12.30 6.13
C ALA A 291 -5.23 -13.54 6.75
N ASP A 292 -5.93 -14.23 7.64
CA ASP A 292 -5.46 -15.42 8.38
C ASP A 292 -4.93 -16.55 7.49
N SER A 293 -5.34 -16.60 6.22
CA SER A 293 -4.87 -17.60 5.26
C SER A 293 -3.57 -17.20 4.54
N SER A 294 -3.13 -15.94 4.66
CA SER A 294 -1.95 -15.44 3.95
C SER A 294 -0.68 -15.96 4.62
N THR A 295 0.13 -16.71 3.87
CA THR A 295 1.50 -17.05 4.29
C THR A 295 2.36 -15.80 4.28
N LEU A 296 3.06 -15.54 5.38
CA LEU A 296 4.10 -14.53 5.48
C LEU A 296 5.41 -15.10 4.95
N VAL A 297 6.04 -14.41 4.00
CA VAL A 297 7.34 -14.77 3.44
C VAL A 297 8.32 -13.65 3.77
N LEU A 298 9.38 -13.94 4.51
CA LEU A 298 10.43 -12.97 4.82
C LEU A 298 11.58 -13.13 3.83
N GLY A 299 11.69 -12.17 2.91
CA GLY A 299 12.70 -12.14 1.84
C GLY A 299 13.86 -11.17 2.11
N GLY A 300 14.08 -10.80 3.37
CA GLY A 300 15.19 -9.92 3.80
C GLY A 300 14.76 -8.60 4.44
N GLY A 301 13.45 -8.32 4.49
CA GLY A 301 12.91 -7.21 5.29
C GLY A 301 12.40 -7.65 6.66
N THR A 302 11.91 -6.67 7.42
CA THR A 302 11.37 -6.86 8.78
C THR A 302 9.85 -6.80 8.77
N PHE A 303 9.21 -7.79 9.39
CA PHE A 303 7.81 -7.70 9.78
C PHE A 303 7.71 -7.19 11.22
N ASP A 304 7.13 -6.01 11.39
CA ASP A 304 7.03 -5.32 12.68
C ASP A 304 5.57 -5.38 13.17
N VAL A 305 5.33 -6.03 14.31
CA VAL A 305 3.97 -6.14 14.87
C VAL A 305 3.50 -4.82 15.48
N ASN A 306 4.42 -3.90 15.79
CA ASN A 306 4.14 -2.55 16.26
C ASN A 306 3.14 -2.50 17.44
N GLY A 307 3.24 -3.48 18.35
CA GLY A 307 2.34 -3.64 19.50
C GLY A 307 0.93 -4.16 19.18
N PHE A 308 0.65 -4.56 17.95
CA PHE A 308 -0.61 -5.18 17.53
C PHE A 308 -0.52 -6.69 17.48
N SER A 309 -1.68 -7.34 17.41
CA SER A 309 -1.76 -8.79 17.22
C SER A 309 -2.34 -9.15 15.87
N ASP A 310 -1.83 -10.22 15.27
CA ASP A 310 -2.32 -10.73 13.99
C ASP A 310 -2.21 -12.26 13.94
N THR A 311 -3.05 -12.88 13.10
CA THR A 311 -3.02 -14.31 12.80
C THR A 311 -2.80 -14.47 11.31
N LEU A 312 -1.84 -15.29 10.91
CA LEU A 312 -1.48 -15.52 9.51
C LEU A 312 -1.43 -17.01 9.21
N GLY A 313 -1.22 -17.31 7.93
CA GLY A 313 -0.91 -18.65 7.44
C GLY A 313 0.46 -19.11 7.94
N GLY A 314 1.18 -19.86 7.10
CA GLY A 314 2.54 -20.26 7.44
C GLY A 314 3.51 -19.07 7.47
N LEU A 315 4.68 -19.30 8.05
CA LEU A 315 5.86 -18.43 7.92
C LEU A 315 6.90 -19.15 7.08
N ASP A 316 7.30 -18.51 5.98
CA ASP A 316 8.37 -18.97 5.08
C ASP A 316 9.54 -17.98 5.05
N LEU A 317 10.72 -18.47 4.67
CA LEU A 317 11.95 -17.68 4.59
C LEU A 317 12.59 -17.81 3.20
N ASP A 318 12.66 -16.71 2.46
CA ASP A 318 13.40 -16.61 1.19
C ASP A 318 14.78 -15.92 1.37
N ALA A 319 15.02 -15.37 2.56
CA ALA A 319 16.30 -14.85 3.05
C ALA A 319 16.30 -14.93 4.59
N ASN A 320 17.35 -14.42 5.24
CA ASN A 320 17.30 -14.24 6.69
C ASN A 320 16.10 -13.34 7.05
N GLY A 321 15.20 -13.86 7.88
CA GLY A 321 13.96 -13.22 8.25
C GLY A 321 14.09 -12.43 9.55
N PHE A 322 13.36 -11.32 9.63
CA PHE A 322 13.31 -10.48 10.81
C PHE A 322 11.86 -10.25 11.24
N ILE A 323 11.55 -10.57 12.49
CA ILE A 323 10.30 -10.17 13.15
C ILE A 323 10.66 -9.25 14.30
N ASP A 324 10.05 -8.07 14.32
CA ASP A 324 10.14 -7.15 15.43
C ASP A 324 8.84 -7.20 16.24
N LEU A 325 8.98 -7.48 17.54
CA LEU A 325 7.90 -7.50 18.52
C LEU A 325 7.85 -6.23 19.37
N ASP A 326 8.80 -5.30 19.17
CA ASP A 326 8.81 -4.05 19.91
C ASP A 326 7.55 -3.23 19.66
N ASN A 327 7.14 -2.48 20.68
CA ASN A 327 5.92 -1.71 20.67
C ASN A 327 6.20 -0.22 20.55
N VAL A 328 5.28 0.49 19.90
CA VAL A 328 5.20 1.96 20.03
C VAL A 328 4.19 2.35 21.13
N SER A 329 3.39 1.40 21.65
CA SER A 329 2.17 1.69 22.43
C SER A 329 2.01 0.95 23.78
N SER A 330 3.07 0.45 24.41
CA SER A 330 3.06 -0.19 25.76
C SER A 330 2.22 -1.47 25.96
N ILE A 331 1.48 -1.93 24.95
CA ILE A 331 0.82 -3.25 24.90
C ILE A 331 1.75 -4.19 24.13
N ALA A 332 1.99 -5.40 24.64
CA ALA A 332 2.75 -6.42 23.92
C ALA A 332 1.89 -6.96 22.76
N GLY A 333 2.38 -6.79 21.53
CA GLY A 333 1.80 -7.44 20.36
C GLY A 333 2.02 -8.95 20.40
N SER A 334 1.24 -9.70 19.63
CA SER A 334 1.43 -11.15 19.48
C SER A 334 1.22 -11.58 18.04
N ILE A 335 1.96 -12.58 17.59
CA ILE A 335 1.86 -13.07 16.22
C ILE A 335 1.62 -14.58 16.24
N SER A 336 0.56 -15.01 15.57
CA SER A 336 0.23 -16.43 15.45
C SER A 336 0.29 -16.87 13.99
N PHE A 337 1.00 -17.95 13.73
CA PHE A 337 1.08 -18.58 12.42
C PHE A 337 0.37 -19.94 12.44
N ALA A 338 -0.16 -20.35 11.28
CA ALA A 338 -0.41 -21.76 11.02
C ALA A 338 0.90 -22.58 11.15
N ALA A 339 0.80 -23.91 11.17
CA ALA A 339 1.99 -24.75 11.22
C ALA A 339 2.88 -24.49 9.98
N SER A 340 4.16 -24.17 10.21
CA SER A 340 5.15 -23.91 9.17
C SER A 340 6.07 -25.11 8.94
N SER A 341 5.85 -26.24 9.62
CA SER A 341 6.70 -27.44 9.54
C SER A 341 6.81 -28.07 8.15
N GLY A 342 5.93 -27.71 7.21
CA GLY A 342 6.02 -28.09 5.79
C GLY A 342 6.71 -27.07 4.88
N LEU A 343 7.19 -25.93 5.42
CA LEU A 343 7.91 -24.88 4.68
C LEU A 343 9.43 -25.02 4.88
N ASP A 344 10.23 -24.61 3.90
CA ASP A 344 11.68 -24.83 3.91
C ASP A 344 12.43 -23.60 4.43
N TRP A 345 13.06 -23.73 5.60
CA TRP A 345 13.93 -22.68 6.17
C TRP A 345 15.41 -23.04 6.08
N SER A 346 15.78 -24.17 5.45
CA SER A 346 17.09 -24.80 5.64
C SER A 346 18.29 -23.93 5.26
N ALA A 347 18.09 -22.89 4.45
CA ALA A 347 19.12 -21.94 4.04
C ALA A 347 19.21 -20.66 4.91
N PHE A 348 18.25 -20.40 5.80
CA PHE A 348 18.06 -19.08 6.42
C PHE A 348 17.76 -19.16 7.92
N SER A 349 18.06 -18.07 8.62
CA SER A 349 17.70 -17.90 10.03
C SER A 349 16.52 -16.94 10.21
N LEU A 350 15.79 -17.12 11.31
CA LEU A 350 14.78 -16.18 11.80
C LEU A 350 15.33 -15.45 13.03
N SER A 351 15.44 -14.13 12.93
CA SER A 351 15.75 -13.26 14.07
C SER A 351 14.47 -12.60 14.56
N ILE A 352 14.16 -12.83 15.83
CA ILE A 352 13.06 -12.16 16.53
C ILE A 352 13.66 -11.17 17.54
N THR A 353 13.19 -9.94 17.53
CA THR A 353 13.60 -8.90 18.49
C THR A 353 12.43 -8.42 19.33
N GLY A 354 12.71 -7.93 20.54
CA GLY A 354 11.72 -7.30 21.39
C GLY A 354 12.19 -7.11 22.84
N THR A 355 11.82 -5.99 23.44
CA THR A 355 12.18 -5.56 24.80
C THR A 355 11.31 -6.20 25.90
N SER A 356 10.13 -6.73 25.56
CA SER A 356 9.20 -7.35 26.51
C SER A 356 8.39 -8.47 25.83
N ILE A 357 9.10 -9.51 25.38
CA ILE A 357 8.50 -10.66 24.72
C ILE A 357 7.85 -11.56 25.79
N SER A 358 6.51 -11.64 25.78
CA SER A 358 5.76 -12.55 26.64
C SER A 358 5.89 -14.00 26.13
N SER A 359 5.65 -14.97 27.01
CA SER A 359 5.68 -16.40 26.66
C SER A 359 4.61 -16.81 25.62
N ASN A 360 3.64 -15.94 25.36
CA ASN A 360 2.58 -16.14 24.37
C ASN A 360 2.67 -15.17 23.18
N ALA A 361 3.80 -14.47 23.02
CA ALA A 361 3.97 -13.47 21.96
C ALA A 361 4.08 -14.09 20.57
N ILE A 362 4.53 -15.34 20.45
CA ILE A 362 4.74 -16.01 19.17
C ILE A 362 4.22 -17.43 19.23
N ARG A 363 3.41 -17.79 18.24
CA ARG A 363 2.83 -19.12 18.11
C ARG A 363 2.98 -19.68 16.70
N PHE A 364 3.25 -20.97 16.60
CA PHE A 364 3.25 -21.73 15.35
C PHE A 364 2.37 -22.97 15.48
N GLY A 365 1.34 -23.07 14.65
CA GLY A 365 0.40 -24.19 14.70
C GLY A 365 -0.39 -24.25 16.01
N THR A 366 -0.82 -25.44 16.39
CA THR A 366 -1.65 -25.65 17.59
C THR A 366 -1.08 -26.65 18.59
N ASP A 367 0.14 -27.09 18.35
CA ASP A 367 0.84 -28.12 19.11
C ASP A 367 2.36 -27.93 18.99
N SER A 368 3.13 -28.84 19.57
CA SER A 368 4.59 -28.81 19.54
C SER A 368 5.22 -29.17 18.20
N LEU A 369 4.42 -29.47 17.16
CA LEU A 369 4.85 -29.87 15.81
C LEU A 369 4.64 -28.76 14.77
N GLY A 370 4.24 -27.56 15.20
CA GLY A 370 4.08 -26.40 14.34
C GLY A 370 5.36 -25.99 13.58
N LEU A 371 6.53 -26.39 14.09
CA LEU A 371 7.84 -26.23 13.46
C LEU A 371 8.63 -27.55 13.52
N SER A 372 9.49 -27.78 12.53
CA SER A 372 10.48 -28.86 12.56
C SER A 372 11.67 -28.51 13.47
N GLY A 373 12.44 -29.52 13.88
CA GLY A 373 13.65 -29.31 14.68
C GLY A 373 14.71 -28.43 13.99
N GLY A 374 14.81 -28.51 12.66
CA GLY A 374 15.71 -27.64 11.88
C GLY A 374 15.26 -26.18 11.89
N GLN A 375 13.95 -25.93 11.79
CA GLN A 375 13.39 -24.58 11.88
C GLN A 375 13.56 -23.99 13.28
N LEU A 376 13.33 -24.77 14.33
CA LEU A 376 13.57 -24.35 15.71
C LEU A 376 15.04 -23.97 15.95
N ALA A 377 15.97 -24.74 15.39
CA ALA A 377 17.40 -24.44 15.48
C ALA A 377 17.81 -23.16 14.71
N ALA A 378 17.02 -22.74 13.72
CA ALA A 378 17.24 -21.53 12.93
C ALA A 378 16.71 -20.25 13.61
N ILE A 379 15.97 -20.37 14.73
CA ILE A 379 15.39 -19.24 15.45
C ILE A 379 16.39 -18.68 16.47
N THR A 380 16.50 -17.35 16.46
CA THR A 380 17.08 -16.58 17.56
C THR A 380 16.08 -15.56 18.06
N VAL A 381 16.02 -15.36 19.38
CA VAL A 381 15.26 -14.29 20.02
C VAL A 381 16.24 -13.42 20.78
N ASN A 382 16.32 -12.13 20.42
CA ASN A 382 17.34 -11.20 20.92
C ASN A 382 18.76 -11.78 20.83
N GLY A 383 19.05 -12.52 19.75
CA GLY A 383 20.34 -13.18 19.51
C GLY A 383 20.58 -14.48 20.27
N VAL A 384 19.62 -14.95 21.09
CA VAL A 384 19.72 -16.20 21.84
C VAL A 384 19.00 -17.32 21.10
N GLY A 385 19.64 -18.48 20.92
CA GLY A 385 19.03 -19.69 20.35
C GLY A 385 18.59 -20.68 21.42
N GLY A 386 18.12 -21.87 20.98
CA GLY A 386 17.67 -22.94 21.89
C GLY A 386 16.19 -22.82 22.25
N TRP A 387 15.34 -22.84 21.22
CA TRP A 387 13.89 -22.69 21.36
C TRP A 387 13.16 -24.01 21.08
N ALA A 388 11.98 -24.14 21.65
CA ALA A 388 11.04 -25.22 21.43
C ALA A 388 9.61 -24.67 21.32
N LEU A 389 8.67 -25.49 20.87
CA LEU A 389 7.25 -25.20 20.98
C LEU A 389 6.66 -25.95 22.19
N ASP A 390 5.82 -25.26 22.96
CA ASP A 390 5.02 -25.91 24.00
C ASP A 390 3.84 -26.72 23.41
N GLY A 391 3.04 -27.36 24.26
CA GLY A 391 1.88 -28.15 23.81
C GLY A 391 0.76 -27.35 23.15
N SER A 392 0.81 -26.02 23.17
CA SER A 392 -0.14 -25.13 22.50
C SER A 392 0.47 -24.44 21.27
N GLY A 393 1.73 -24.74 20.94
CA GLY A 393 2.47 -24.16 19.80
C GLY A 393 3.17 -22.84 20.11
N TYR A 394 3.24 -22.40 21.37
CA TYR A 394 3.96 -21.18 21.74
C TYR A 394 5.46 -21.40 21.80
N LEU A 395 6.22 -20.43 21.27
CA LEU A 395 7.68 -20.45 21.31
C LEU A 395 8.17 -20.24 22.74
N THR A 396 8.94 -21.19 23.27
CA THR A 396 9.46 -21.16 24.63
C THR A 396 10.92 -21.60 24.66
N ALA A 397 11.65 -21.21 25.71
CA ALA A 397 13.03 -21.65 25.88
C ALA A 397 13.07 -23.19 26.01
N ALA A 398 13.96 -23.83 25.25
CA ALA A 398 14.13 -25.27 25.32
C ALA A 398 14.64 -25.67 26.71
N ILE A 399 13.97 -26.62 27.35
CA ILE A 399 14.45 -27.21 28.61
C ILE A 399 15.63 -28.12 28.25
N PRO A 400 16.84 -27.92 28.80
CA PRO A 400 17.97 -28.78 28.47
C PRO A 400 17.68 -30.22 28.91
N GLU A 401 17.96 -31.19 28.03
CA GLU A 401 17.79 -32.61 28.32
C GLU A 401 18.50 -32.99 29.65
N PRO A 402 17.87 -33.81 30.52
CA PRO A 402 18.41 -34.15 31.84
C PRO A 402 19.87 -34.65 31.84
N SER A 403 20.31 -35.29 30.76
CA SER A 403 21.69 -35.78 30.59
C SER A 403 22.74 -34.67 30.50
N SER A 404 22.37 -33.48 30.03
CA SER A 404 23.26 -32.32 29.97
C SER A 404 23.55 -31.76 31.37
N PHE A 405 22.55 -31.78 32.26
CA PHE A 405 22.73 -31.47 33.68
C PHE A 405 23.54 -32.54 34.41
N ALA A 406 23.33 -33.82 34.07
CA ALA A 406 24.09 -34.93 34.65
C ALA A 406 25.58 -34.89 34.28
N ALA A 407 25.92 -34.52 33.04
CA ALA A 407 27.31 -34.35 32.60
C ALA A 407 28.03 -33.21 33.34
N LEU A 408 27.35 -32.08 33.55
CA LEU A 408 27.89 -30.94 34.29
C LEU A 408 28.05 -31.25 35.79
N ALA A 409 27.09 -31.94 36.39
CA ALA A 409 27.18 -32.43 37.77
C ALA A 409 28.29 -33.48 37.94
N GLY A 410 28.47 -34.37 36.96
CA GLY A 410 29.55 -35.36 36.93
C GLY A 410 30.95 -34.73 36.85
N LEU A 411 31.12 -33.69 36.04
CA LEU A 411 32.37 -32.90 35.93
C LEU A 411 32.68 -32.13 37.22
N ALA A 412 31.67 -31.52 37.86
CA ALA A 412 31.83 -30.86 39.15
C ALA A 412 32.21 -31.84 40.28
N ALA A 413 31.62 -33.05 40.26
CA ALA A 413 31.98 -34.12 41.18
C ALA A 413 33.43 -34.61 40.98
N LEU A 414 33.89 -34.77 39.73
CA LEU A 414 35.28 -35.13 39.43
C LEU A 414 36.28 -34.04 39.88
N ALA A 415 35.96 -32.77 39.65
CA ALA A 415 36.79 -31.65 40.10
C ALA A 415 36.89 -31.59 41.65
N GLY A 416 35.78 -31.83 42.35
CA GLY A 416 35.74 -31.94 43.81
C GLY A 416 36.58 -33.10 44.36
N VAL A 417 36.60 -34.25 43.67
CA VAL A 417 37.45 -35.41 44.03
C VAL A 417 38.94 -35.11 43.79
N GLY A 418 39.28 -34.42 42.70
CA GLY A 418 40.66 -33.98 42.41
C GLY A 418 41.21 -33.02 43.46
N LEU A 419 40.40 -32.07 43.92
CA LEU A 419 40.76 -31.12 44.98
C LEU A 419 40.90 -31.79 46.35
N ARG A 420 40.10 -32.82 46.67
CA ARG A 420 40.26 -33.62 47.90
C ARG A 420 41.54 -34.45 47.91
N ARG A 421 42.00 -34.96 46.77
CA ARG A 421 43.26 -35.73 46.69
C ARG A 421 44.50 -34.84 46.84
N ARG A 422 44.49 -33.61 46.32
CA ARG A 422 45.60 -32.65 46.49
C ARG A 422 45.78 -32.09 47.91
N ARG A 423 44.78 -32.24 48.80
CA ARG A 423 44.89 -31.84 50.22
C ARG A 423 45.36 -32.96 51.15
N ARG A 424 45.61 -34.17 50.62
CA ARG A 424 46.03 -35.36 51.38
C ARG A 424 47.39 -35.93 50.96
N ALA A 425 48.10 -35.25 50.08
CA ALA A 425 49.52 -35.44 49.80
C ALA A 425 50.25 -34.18 50.29
#